data_AF-A0A2V6ML75-F1
#
_entry.id   AF-A0A2V6ML75-F1
#
_cell.length_a   1.000
_cell.length_b   1.000
_cell.length_c   1.000
_cell.angle_alpha   90.00
_cell.angle_beta   90.00
_cell.angle_gamma   90.00
#
_symmetry.space_group_name_H-M   'P 1'
#
loop_
_entity.id
_entity.type
_entity.pdbx_description
1 polymer ?
#
loop_
_entity_poly.entity_id
_entity_poly.type
_entity_poly.pdbx_seq_one_letter_code
_entity_poly.pdbx_strand_id
1 'polypeptide(L)'
;MPIAFSAEEAAGRGNHFLEVIARLKPGPTLQQARAEMETIAARLALQYPEYNTRRGSVVSPLHEEIVGNMKPALLILLGAVAFVLLIACANVANLLLARAAVRQKEIALRLALGADRARLTKQLLVESVMLSLLGGVVGLGFAYAGLRVLTRFIPPDIAHADTI
;
A
#
# COMPACT_ATOMS: atom_id res chain seq x y z
N MET A 1 -12.17 11.76 23.21
CA MET A 1 -12.89 11.92 24.50
C MET A 1 -13.83 10.73 24.68
N PRO A 2 -13.96 10.14 25.88
CA PRO A 2 -14.94 9.08 26.10
C PRO A 2 -16.35 9.66 25.92
N ILE A 3 -17.15 9.03 25.07
CA ILE A 3 -18.54 9.41 24.83
C ILE A 3 -19.35 8.89 26.03
N ALA A 4 -19.68 9.77 26.97
CA ALA A 4 -20.56 9.44 28.08
C ALA A 4 -22.01 9.72 27.65
N PHE A 5 -22.77 8.66 27.38
CA PHE A 5 -24.20 8.79 27.11
C PHE A 5 -24.95 8.99 28.42
N SER A 6 -25.88 9.95 28.45
CA SER A 6 -26.86 10.03 29.53
C SER A 6 -27.81 8.83 29.51
N ALA A 7 -28.48 8.53 30.62
CA ALA A 7 -29.43 7.40 30.70
C ALA A 7 -30.59 7.52 29.69
N GLU A 8 -30.98 8.76 29.34
CA GLU A 8 -32.01 9.06 28.36
C GLU A 8 -31.51 8.85 26.92
N GLU A 9 -30.27 9.27 26.60
CA GLU A 9 -29.65 9.03 25.29
C GLU A 9 -29.32 7.55 25.05
N ALA A 10 -28.95 6.81 26.09
CA ALA A 10 -28.71 5.37 26.00
C ALA A 10 -30.02 4.57 25.83
N ALA A 11 -31.14 5.09 26.34
CA ALA A 11 -32.47 4.51 26.13
C ALA A 11 -33.08 4.85 24.75
N GLY A 12 -32.57 5.91 24.11
CA GLY A 12 -33.00 6.38 22.80
C GLY A 12 -32.65 5.41 21.67
N ARG A 13 -33.67 4.99 20.90
CA ARG A 13 -33.51 4.10 19.72
C ARG A 13 -33.16 4.85 18.42
N GLY A 14 -32.98 6.16 18.49
CA GLY A 14 -32.70 7.05 17.35
C GLY A 14 -31.21 7.22 17.01
N ASN A 15 -30.29 6.71 17.85
CA ASN A 15 -28.85 6.94 17.73
C ASN A 15 -28.18 5.95 16.79
N HIS A 16 -28.16 6.32 15.51
CA HIS A 16 -27.61 5.48 14.44
C HIS A 16 -26.43 6.13 13.71
N PHE A 17 -25.81 7.15 14.32
CA PHE A 17 -24.56 7.73 13.86
C PHE A 17 -23.35 6.94 14.37
N LEU A 18 -23.58 5.91 15.20
CA LEU A 18 -22.56 5.07 15.77
C LEU A 18 -22.22 3.94 14.79
N GLU A 19 -20.97 3.91 14.35
CA GLU A 19 -20.40 2.75 13.69
C GLU A 19 -20.00 1.71 14.75
N VAL A 20 -20.36 0.46 14.51
CA VAL A 20 -20.13 -0.64 15.45
C VAL A 20 -19.15 -1.63 14.83
N ILE A 21 -18.02 -1.84 15.50
CA ILE A 21 -17.07 -2.89 15.14
C ILE A 21 -17.41 -4.13 15.96
N ALA A 22 -17.62 -5.26 15.27
CA ALA A 22 -17.94 -6.53 15.90
C ALA A 22 -17.06 -7.66 15.33
N ARG A 23 -16.71 -8.63 16.18
CA ARG A 23 -15.97 -9.82 15.78
C ARG A 23 -16.93 -10.97 15.46
N LEU A 24 -16.81 -11.54 14.27
CA LEU A 24 -17.58 -12.71 13.88
C LEU A 24 -17.13 -13.95 14.69
N LYS A 25 -18.07 -14.83 15.03
CA LYS A 25 -17.74 -16.14 15.62
C LYS A 25 -16.89 -16.96 14.62
N PRO A 26 -16.04 -17.90 15.08
CA PRO A 26 -15.32 -18.78 14.17
C PRO A 26 -16.31 -19.71 13.44
N GLY A 27 -16.23 -19.78 12.11
CA GLY A 27 -17.06 -20.67 11.28
C GLY A 27 -18.00 -19.98 10.28
N PRO A 28 -18.89 -19.06 10.69
CA PRO A 28 -19.83 -18.44 9.76
C PRO A 28 -19.15 -17.60 8.68
N THR A 29 -19.77 -17.55 7.50
CA THR A 29 -19.31 -16.70 6.39
C THR A 29 -19.82 -15.27 6.55
N LEU A 30 -19.15 -14.31 5.89
CA LEU A 30 -19.61 -12.92 5.83
C LEU A 30 -21.04 -12.82 5.28
N GLN A 31 -21.41 -13.69 4.35
CA GLN A 31 -22.75 -13.72 3.77
C GLN A 31 -23.81 -14.16 4.79
N GLN A 32 -23.49 -15.14 5.64
CA GLN A 32 -24.36 -15.55 6.75
C GLN A 32 -24.51 -14.42 7.78
N ALA A 33 -23.41 -13.75 8.14
CA ALA A 33 -23.46 -12.59 9.04
C ALA A 33 -24.33 -11.44 8.48
N ARG A 34 -24.24 -11.18 7.17
CA ARG A 34 -25.10 -10.20 6.47
C ARG A 34 -26.58 -10.59 6.54
N ALA A 35 -26.91 -11.84 6.24
CA ALA A 35 -28.30 -12.32 6.26
C ALA A 35 -28.91 -12.32 7.68
N GLU A 36 -28.13 -12.68 8.70
CA GLU A 36 -28.56 -12.59 10.10
C GLU A 36 -28.82 -11.13 10.49
N MET A 37 -27.92 -10.21 10.13
CA MET A 37 -28.10 -8.80 10.42
C MET A 37 -29.30 -8.18 9.70
N GLU A 38 -29.54 -8.57 8.45
CA GLU A 38 -30.71 -8.13 7.70
C GLU A 38 -32.01 -8.62 8.36
N THR A 39 -32.02 -9.86 8.87
CA THR A 39 -33.15 -10.42 9.63
C THR A 39 -33.39 -9.65 10.93
N ILE A 40 -32.33 -9.29 11.64
CA ILE A 40 -32.41 -8.48 12.86
C ILE A 40 -32.94 -7.07 12.54
N ALA A 41 -32.40 -6.42 11.50
CA ALA A 41 -32.83 -5.10 11.06
C ALA A 41 -34.32 -5.08 10.67
N ALA A 42 -34.78 -6.09 9.92
CA ALA A 42 -36.18 -6.24 9.55
C ALA A 42 -37.10 -6.40 10.78
N ARG A 43 -36.66 -7.16 11.79
CA ARG A 43 -37.41 -7.30 13.05
C ARG A 43 -37.44 -5.99 13.83
N LEU A 44 -36.34 -5.24 13.89
CA LEU A 44 -36.30 -3.92 14.54
C LEU A 44 -37.17 -2.89 13.83
N ALA A 45 -37.29 -2.95 12.50
CA ALA A 45 -38.20 -2.09 11.74
C ALA A 45 -39.68 -2.32 12.12
N LEU A 46 -40.07 -3.58 12.37
CA LEU A 46 -41.42 -3.90 12.82
C LEU A 46 -41.68 -3.51 14.28
N GLN A 47 -40.69 -3.68 15.15
CA GLN A 47 -40.83 -3.37 16.58
C GLN A 47 -40.72 -1.86 16.87
N TYR A 48 -39.94 -1.13 16.08
CA TYR A 48 -39.68 0.31 16.26
C TYR A 48 -39.81 1.05 14.92
N PRO A 49 -41.02 1.12 14.35
CA PRO A 49 -41.25 1.70 13.03
C PRO A 49 -40.90 3.19 12.98
N GLU A 50 -41.02 3.92 14.09
CA GLU A 50 -40.67 5.34 14.18
C GLU A 50 -39.18 5.61 13.91
N TYR A 51 -38.29 4.65 14.22
CA TYR A 51 -36.84 4.83 14.14
C TYR A 51 -36.16 4.03 13.02
N ASN A 52 -36.75 2.89 12.61
CA ASN A 52 -36.05 1.88 11.79
C ASN A 52 -36.66 1.60 10.40
N THR A 53 -37.84 2.12 10.06
CA THR A 53 -38.55 1.76 8.80
C THR A 53 -37.80 2.11 7.51
N ARG A 54 -36.85 3.06 7.54
CA ARG A 54 -36.06 3.49 6.37
C ARG A 54 -34.56 3.21 6.50
N ARG A 55 -34.15 2.30 7.38
CA ARG A 55 -32.73 1.97 7.58
C ARG A 55 -32.44 0.52 7.23
N GLY A 56 -31.37 0.33 6.45
CA GLY A 56 -30.77 -0.98 6.21
C GLY A 56 -29.57 -1.20 7.14
N SER A 57 -29.16 -2.45 7.28
CA SER A 57 -27.88 -2.82 7.91
C SER A 57 -26.85 -3.17 6.84
N VAL A 58 -25.72 -2.47 6.83
CA VAL A 58 -24.57 -2.83 5.98
C VAL A 58 -23.52 -3.49 6.87
N VAL A 59 -23.12 -4.71 6.50
CA VAL A 59 -22.01 -5.41 7.17
C VAL A 59 -20.86 -5.53 6.18
N SER A 60 -19.81 -4.77 6.45
CA SER A 60 -18.59 -4.74 5.66
C SER A 60 -17.43 -5.30 6.49
N PRO A 61 -16.49 -6.05 5.87
CA PRO A 61 -15.26 -6.44 6.54
C PRO A 61 -14.48 -5.19 6.97
N LEU A 62 -14.02 -5.16 8.22
CA LEU A 62 -13.29 -4.03 8.77
C LEU A 62 -12.05 -3.67 7.93
N HIS A 63 -11.36 -4.67 7.37
CA HIS A 63 -10.24 -4.45 6.45
C HIS A 63 -10.66 -3.72 5.16
N GLU A 64 -11.86 -3.98 4.65
CA GLU A 64 -12.36 -3.31 3.45
C GLU A 64 -12.76 -1.85 3.75
N GLU A 65 -13.34 -1.60 4.91
CA GLU A 65 -13.63 -0.24 5.41
C GLU A 65 -12.35 0.60 5.56
N ILE A 66 -11.31 0.01 6.18
CA ILE A 66 -10.06 0.72 6.50
C ILE A 66 -9.15 0.86 5.27
N VAL A 67 -9.01 -0.21 4.48
CA VAL A 67 -7.97 -0.29 3.42
C VAL A 67 -8.58 -0.19 2.02
N GLY A 68 -9.88 -0.43 1.85
CA GLY A 68 -10.53 -0.55 0.54
C GLY A 68 -10.34 0.68 -0.35
N ASN A 69 -10.49 1.88 0.21
CA ASN A 69 -10.31 3.14 -0.53
C ASN A 69 -8.84 3.45 -0.87
N MET A 70 -7.87 2.84 -0.18
CA MET A 70 -6.45 3.11 -0.41
C MET A 70 -5.82 2.17 -1.45
N LYS A 71 -6.38 0.97 -1.66
CA LYS A 71 -5.82 -0.02 -2.60
C LYS A 71 -5.61 0.53 -4.02
N PRO A 72 -6.56 1.23 -4.66
CA PRO A 72 -6.36 1.73 -6.03
C PRO A 72 -5.24 2.76 -6.11
N ALA A 73 -5.19 3.69 -5.14
CA ALA A 73 -4.15 4.72 -5.07
C ALA A 73 -2.75 4.11 -4.88
N LEU A 74 -2.64 3.11 -4.01
CA LEU A 74 -1.38 2.37 -3.79
C LEU A 74 -0.93 1.61 -5.05
N LEU A 75 -1.86 1.01 -5.79
CA LEU A 75 -1.56 0.35 -7.06
C LEU A 75 -1.09 1.33 -8.14
N ILE A 76 -1.72 2.51 -8.24
CA ILE A 76 -1.30 3.57 -9.15
C ILE A 76 0.10 4.06 -8.78
N LEU A 77 0.34 4.30 -7.49
CA LEU A 77 1.65 4.73 -6.99
C LEU A 77 2.72 3.66 -7.30
N LEU A 78 2.43 2.39 -7.06
CA LEU A 78 3.31 1.28 -7.39
C LEU A 78 3.62 1.25 -8.90
N GLY A 79 2.59 1.43 -9.74
CA GLY A 79 2.75 1.52 -11.18
C GLY A 79 3.65 2.68 -11.60
N ALA A 80 3.44 3.87 -11.03
CA ALA A 80 4.27 5.04 -11.28
C ALA A 80 5.73 4.81 -10.87
N VAL A 81 5.97 4.23 -9.69
CA VAL A 81 7.32 3.88 -9.22
C VAL A 81 7.98 2.84 -10.13
N ALA A 82 7.22 1.85 -10.61
CA ALA A 82 7.73 0.86 -11.57
C ALA A 82 8.14 1.52 -12.90
N PHE A 83 7.36 2.45 -13.43
CA PHE A 83 7.73 3.22 -14.61
C PHE A 83 8.99 4.06 -14.39
N VAL A 84 9.10 4.74 -13.25
CA VAL A 84 10.31 5.50 -12.89
C VAL A 84 11.53 4.58 -12.82
N LEU A 85 11.39 3.40 -12.23
CA LEU A 85 12.46 2.40 -12.18
C LEU A 85 12.86 1.93 -13.60
N LEU A 86 11.88 1.68 -14.48
CA LEU A 86 12.14 1.32 -15.88
C LEU A 86 12.86 2.43 -16.64
N ILE A 87 12.47 3.70 -16.46
CA ILE A 87 13.13 4.86 -17.05
C ILE A 87 14.58 4.95 -16.56
N ALA A 88 14.80 4.76 -15.24
CA ALA A 88 16.14 4.75 -14.68
C ALA A 88 17.00 3.60 -15.27
N CYS A 89 16.44 2.39 -15.40
CA CYS A 89 17.11 1.26 -16.03
C CYS A 89 17.47 1.53 -17.50
N ALA A 90 16.54 2.13 -18.27
CA ALA A 90 16.79 2.52 -19.64
C ALA A 90 17.92 3.55 -19.76
N ASN A 91 17.97 4.52 -18.85
CA ASN A 91 19.04 5.52 -18.81
C ASN A 91 20.41 4.88 -18.50
N VAL A 92 20.46 3.93 -17.57
CA VAL A 92 21.69 3.18 -17.27
C VAL A 92 22.13 2.35 -18.48
N ALA A 93 21.20 1.68 -19.16
CA ALA A 93 21.49 0.93 -20.39
C ALA A 93 22.04 1.84 -21.49
N ASN A 94 21.43 3.02 -21.69
CA ASN A 94 21.91 4.01 -22.66
C ASN A 94 23.31 4.53 -22.31
N LEU A 95 23.59 4.79 -21.03
CA LEU A 95 24.93 5.20 -20.59
C LEU A 95 25.97 4.11 -20.87
N LEU A 96 25.64 2.86 -20.61
CA LEU A 96 26.50 1.71 -20.91
C LEU A 96 26.77 1.56 -22.41
N LEU A 97 25.72 1.70 -23.23
CA LEU A 97 25.83 1.67 -24.69
C LEU A 97 26.71 2.81 -25.23
N ALA A 98 26.53 4.04 -24.72
CA ALA A 98 27.36 5.18 -25.10
C ALA A 98 28.83 4.98 -24.72
N ARG A 99 29.12 4.46 -23.52
CA ARG A 99 30.50 4.13 -23.09
C ARG A 99 31.13 3.06 -23.97
N ALA A 100 30.35 2.04 -24.35
CA ALA A 100 30.81 0.99 -25.26
C ALA A 100 31.11 1.54 -26.66
N ALA A 101 30.26 2.44 -27.18
CA ALA A 101 30.46 3.09 -28.48
C ALA A 101 31.72 3.97 -28.51
N VAL A 102 31.99 4.74 -27.45
CA VAL A 102 33.21 5.56 -27.35
C VAL A 102 34.48 4.68 -27.31
N ARG A 103 34.41 3.52 -26.65
CA ARG A 103 35.53 2.56 -26.57
C ARG A 103 35.60 1.60 -27.76
N GLN A 104 34.69 1.70 -28.73
CA GLN A 104 34.55 0.74 -29.82
C GLN A 104 35.82 0.60 -30.67
N LYS A 105 36.55 1.69 -30.91
CA LYS A 105 37.82 1.67 -31.68
C LYS A 105 38.93 0.91 -30.95
N GLU A 106 39.10 1.14 -29.63
CA GLU A 106 40.06 0.38 -28.80
C GLU A 106 39.68 -1.10 -28.70
N ILE A 107 38.39 -1.39 -28.58
CA ILE A 107 37.85 -2.75 -28.51
C ILE A 107 38.13 -3.49 -29.82
N ALA A 108 37.87 -2.86 -30.97
CA ALA A 108 38.13 -3.43 -32.29
C ALA A 108 39.63 -3.71 -32.51
N LEU A 109 40.51 -2.81 -32.08
CA LEU A 109 41.97 -2.99 -32.14
C LEU A 109 42.45 -4.15 -31.24
N ARG A 110 41.99 -4.20 -29.99
CA ARG A 110 42.30 -5.31 -29.06
C ARG A 110 41.78 -6.65 -29.55
N LEU A 111 40.63 -6.65 -30.22
CA LEU A 111 40.06 -7.84 -30.84
C LEU A 111 40.84 -8.35 -32.03
N ALA A 112 41.33 -7.45 -32.88
CA ALA A 112 42.24 -7.79 -33.96
C ALA A 112 43.56 -8.40 -33.42
N LEU A 113 43.95 -8.04 -32.19
CA LEU A 113 45.08 -8.62 -31.46
C LEU A 113 44.73 -9.89 -30.65
N GLY A 114 43.50 -10.40 -30.75
CA GLY A 114 43.07 -11.65 -30.09
C GLY A 114 42.59 -11.51 -28.64
N ALA A 115 42.35 -10.29 -28.14
CA ALA A 115 41.88 -10.08 -26.78
C ALA A 115 40.39 -10.45 -26.59
N ASP A 116 40.08 -11.00 -25.42
CA ASP A 116 38.76 -11.51 -25.07
C ASP A 116 37.73 -10.39 -24.80
N ARG A 117 36.68 -10.34 -25.64
CA ARG A 117 35.50 -9.45 -25.52
C ARG A 117 34.81 -9.58 -24.16
N ALA A 118 34.81 -10.78 -23.57
CA ALA A 118 34.07 -11.03 -22.33
C ALA A 118 34.64 -10.25 -21.13
N ARG A 119 35.94 -9.97 -21.11
CA ARG A 119 36.59 -9.23 -20.01
C ARG A 119 36.13 -7.79 -19.94
N LEU A 120 35.90 -7.16 -21.08
CA LEU A 120 35.49 -5.76 -21.16
C LEU A 120 34.01 -5.57 -20.80
N THR A 121 33.15 -6.47 -21.27
CA THR A 121 31.73 -6.48 -20.90
C THR A 121 31.55 -6.74 -19.41
N LYS A 122 32.33 -7.67 -18.82
CA LYS A 122 32.34 -7.91 -17.36
C LYS A 122 32.75 -6.68 -16.57
N GLN A 123 33.77 -5.94 -17.01
CA GLN A 123 34.22 -4.74 -16.31
C GLN A 123 33.13 -3.66 -16.27
N LEU A 124 32.46 -3.40 -17.40
CA LEU A 124 31.37 -2.43 -17.47
C LEU A 124 30.16 -2.86 -16.64
N LEU A 125 29.82 -4.16 -16.66
CA LEU A 125 28.77 -4.72 -15.81
C LEU A 125 29.09 -4.54 -14.32
N VAL A 126 30.31 -4.84 -13.89
CA VAL A 126 30.72 -4.68 -12.48
C VAL A 126 30.69 -3.21 -12.07
N GLU A 127 31.16 -2.29 -12.91
CA GLU A 127 31.12 -0.86 -12.64
C GLU A 127 29.68 -0.35 -12.49
N SER A 128 28.78 -0.75 -13.40
CA SER A 128 27.36 -0.40 -13.31
C SER A 128 26.67 -1.03 -12.10
N VAL A 129 26.94 -2.30 -11.80
CA VAL A 129 26.35 -2.97 -10.63
C VAL A 129 26.82 -2.29 -9.33
N MET A 130 28.09 -1.92 -9.22
CA MET A 130 28.60 -1.17 -8.06
C MET A 130 27.92 0.20 -7.93
N LEU A 131 27.78 0.94 -9.03
CA LEU A 131 27.09 2.24 -9.02
C LEU A 131 25.61 2.09 -8.67
N SER A 132 24.92 1.09 -9.21
CA SER A 132 23.53 0.78 -8.88
C SER A 132 23.36 0.37 -7.42
N LEU A 133 24.29 -0.41 -6.86
CA LEU A 133 24.28 -0.79 -5.44
C LEU A 133 24.45 0.44 -4.54
N LEU A 134 25.44 1.31 -4.83
CA LEU A 134 25.65 2.54 -4.07
C LEU A 134 24.43 3.46 -4.15
N GLY A 135 23.88 3.67 -5.34
CA GLY A 135 22.64 4.43 -5.53
C GLY A 135 21.46 3.83 -4.78
N GLY A 136 21.33 2.50 -4.80
CA GLY A 136 20.31 1.76 -4.07
C GLY A 136 20.43 1.94 -2.55
N VAL A 137 21.62 1.80 -1.98
CA VAL A 137 21.89 2.01 -0.55
C VAL A 137 21.55 3.43 -0.14
N VAL A 138 21.98 4.43 -0.92
CA VAL A 138 21.68 5.84 -0.65
C VAL A 138 20.18 6.10 -0.76
N GLY A 139 19.51 5.57 -1.79
CA GLY A 139 18.06 5.68 -1.97
C GLY A 139 17.27 5.04 -0.83
N LEU A 140 17.67 3.87 -0.36
CA LEU A 140 17.13 3.21 0.83
C LEU A 140 17.30 4.08 2.08
N GLY A 141 18.47 4.70 2.24
CA GLY A 141 18.72 5.66 3.32
C GLY A 141 17.76 6.85 3.29
N PHE A 142 17.54 7.44 2.10
CA PHE A 142 16.57 8.53 1.93
C PHE A 142 15.13 8.07 2.19
N ALA A 143 14.74 6.90 1.72
CA ALA A 143 13.41 6.34 1.97
C ALA A 143 13.15 6.12 3.47
N TYR A 144 14.13 5.55 4.19
CA TYR A 144 14.05 5.34 5.62
C TYR A 144 13.97 6.67 6.40
N ALA A 145 14.82 7.64 6.05
CA ALA A 145 14.80 8.97 6.67
C ALA A 145 13.46 9.69 6.40
N GLY A 146 12.98 9.64 5.16
CA GLY A 146 11.70 10.23 4.76
C GLY A 146 10.52 9.63 5.52
N LEU A 147 10.46 8.29 5.66
CA LEU A 147 9.40 7.63 6.43
C LEU A 147 9.44 8.02 7.91
N ARG A 148 10.65 8.11 8.50
CA ARG A 148 10.82 8.54 9.89
C ARG A 148 10.39 9.99 10.11
N VAL A 149 10.62 10.85 9.13
CA VAL A 149 10.15 12.25 9.18
C VAL A 149 8.63 12.30 9.01
N LEU A 150 8.08 11.57 8.05
CA LEU A 150 6.64 11.53 7.79
C LEU A 150 5.85 11.04 9.01
N THR A 151 6.31 9.98 9.66
CA THR A 151 5.69 9.44 10.89
C THR A 151 5.75 10.40 12.08
N ARG A 152 6.68 11.36 12.12
CA ARG A 152 6.67 12.43 13.14
C ARG A 152 5.58 13.48 12.92
N PHE A 153 5.10 13.63 11.69
CA PHE A 153 4.03 14.57 11.35
C PHE A 153 2.63 13.94 11.45
N ILE A 154 2.54 12.62 11.59
CA ILE A 154 1.26 11.92 11.81
C ILE A 154 0.92 11.99 13.30
N PRO A 155 -0.24 12.56 13.69
CA PRO A 155 -0.68 12.58 15.09
C PRO A 155 -0.77 11.15 15.66
N PRO A 156 -0.36 10.93 16.93
CA PRO A 156 -0.29 9.60 17.54
C PRO A 156 -1.64 8.85 17.67
N ASP A 157 -2.77 9.46 17.31
CA ASP A 157 -4.11 8.87 17.46
C ASP A 157 -4.41 7.71 16.51
N ILE A 158 -3.60 7.50 15.45
CA ILE A 158 -3.81 6.45 14.45
C ILE A 158 -2.88 5.23 14.64
N ALA A 159 -1.91 5.32 15.56
CA ALA A 159 -0.83 4.32 15.73
C ALA A 159 -1.18 3.14 16.66
N HIS A 160 -2.46 2.92 16.99
CA HIS A 160 -2.88 1.86 17.93
C HIS A 160 -3.77 0.77 17.28
N ALA A 161 -3.85 0.72 15.95
CA ALA A 161 -4.55 -0.36 15.25
C ALA A 161 -3.76 -1.68 15.20
N ASP A 162 -2.55 -1.72 15.76
CA ASP A 162 -1.66 -2.91 15.71
C ASP A 162 -1.98 -3.94 16.81
N THR A 163 -2.96 -3.66 17.68
CA THR A 163 -3.38 -4.55 18.77
C THR A 163 -4.89 -4.81 18.79
N ILE A 164 -5.44 -5.47 17.76
CA ILE A 164 -6.72 -6.20 17.86
C ILE A 164 -6.65 -7.50 17.03
#